data_AF-A0A2L2N6D5-F1
#
_entry.id   AF-A0A2L2N6D5-F1
#
_cell.length_a   1.000
_cell.length_b   1.000
_cell.length_c   1.000
_cell.angle_alpha   90.00
_cell.angle_beta   90.00
_cell.angle_gamma   90.00
#
_symmetry.space_group_name_H-M   'P 1'
#
loop_
_entity.id
_entity.type
_entity.pdbx_description
1 polymer ?
#
loop_
_entity_poly.entity_id
_entity_poly.type
_entity_poly.pdbx_seq_one_letter_code
_entity_poly.pdbx_strand_id
1 'polypeptide(L)'
;MLIKIEEIYRDIDTLPEEAQILLLDFIQLLKKRYPQAESENHSQEKSLYEKFDEIGLIGCCSVDEDLSTTYKEVLSNTLTTKYDRS
;
A
#
# COMPACT_ATOMS: atom_id res chain seq x y z
N MET A 1 30.62 -9.17 24.15
CA MET A 1 31.22 -8.04 23.40
C MET A 1 30.17 -6.95 23.37
N LEU A 2 30.43 -5.83 24.03
CA LEU A 2 29.51 -4.69 24.10
C LEU A 2 29.82 -3.82 22.89
N ILE A 3 29.00 -3.92 21.84
CA ILE A 3 29.13 -3.06 20.67
C ILE A 3 28.62 -1.68 21.10
N LYS A 4 29.53 -0.72 21.32
CA LYS A 4 29.14 0.66 21.58
C LYS A 4 28.74 1.30 20.27
N ILE A 5 27.43 1.38 20.05
CA ILE A 5 26.87 1.87 18.79
C ILE A 5 27.35 3.29 18.45
N GLU A 6 27.61 4.11 19.46
CA GLU A 6 28.10 5.49 19.35
C GLU A 6 29.50 5.58 18.74
N GLU A 7 30.37 4.62 19.06
CA GLU A 7 31.72 4.55 18.49
C GLU A 7 31.65 4.16 17.01
N ILE A 8 30.74 3.23 16.67
CA ILE A 8 30.50 2.83 15.27
C ILE A 8 29.99 4.00 14.42
N TYR A 9 29.01 4.76 14.90
CA TYR A 9 28.48 5.89 14.13
C TYR A 9 29.57 6.93 13.84
N ARG A 10 30.39 7.24 14.85
CA ARG A 10 31.51 8.16 14.68
C ARG A 10 32.51 7.65 13.66
N ASP A 11 32.87 6.37 13.73
CA ASP A 11 33.82 5.78 12.79
C ASP A 11 33.26 5.80 11.36
N ILE A 12 31.98 5.49 11.18
CA ILE A 12 31.29 5.56 9.87
C ILE A 12 31.29 6.99 9.33
N ASP A 13 31.00 8.00 10.15
CA ASP A 13 30.98 9.41 9.73
C ASP A 13 32.38 9.92 9.33
N THR A 14 33.44 9.34 9.89
CA THR A 14 34.83 9.69 9.52
C THR A 14 35.32 9.00 8.25
N LEU A 15 34.58 8.01 7.73
CA LEU A 15 34.95 7.32 6.50
C LEU A 15 34.59 8.15 5.25
N PRO A 16 35.35 8.00 4.16
CA PRO A 16 34.99 8.58 2.87
C PRO A 16 33.69 7.98 2.34
N GLU A 17 33.00 8.73 1.48
CA GLU A 17 31.66 8.40 0.95
C GLU A 17 31.62 7.01 0.30
N GLU A 18 32.66 6.65 -0.46
CA GLU A 18 32.76 5.34 -1.11
C GLU A 18 32.76 4.19 -0.10
N ALA A 19 33.41 4.37 1.04
CA ALA A 19 33.45 3.36 2.11
C ALA A 19 32.11 3.28 2.85
N GLN A 20 31.40 4.39 3.02
CA GLN A 20 30.06 4.40 3.60
C GLN A 20 29.05 3.66 2.70
N ILE A 21 29.14 3.84 1.38
CA ILE A 21 28.32 3.13 0.40
C ILE A 21 28.58 1.60 0.47
N LEU A 22 29.84 1.18 0.58
CA LEU A 22 30.18 -0.24 0.74
C LEU A 22 29.59 -0.85 2.04
N LEU A 23 29.55 -0.07 3.12
CA LEU A 23 28.92 -0.51 4.37
C LEU A 23 27.41 -0.66 4.22
N LEU A 24 26.75 0.24 3.49
CA LEU A 24 25.32 0.13 3.15
C LEU A 24 25.03 -1.17 2.37
N ASP A 25 25.83 -1.47 1.35
CA ASP A 25 25.71 -2.69 0.56
C ASP A 25 25.92 -3.94 1.44
N PHE A 26 26.91 -3.90 2.33
CA PHE A 26 27.18 -4.98 3.26
C PHE A 26 26.02 -5.20 4.24
N ILE A 27 25.41 -4.14 4.76
CA ILE A 27 24.22 -4.22 5.61
C ILE A 27 23.05 -4.86 4.85
N GLN A 28 22.84 -4.50 3.58
CA GLN A 28 21.79 -5.12 2.75
C GLN A 28 22.03 -6.62 2.55
N LEU A 29 23.28 -7.03 2.30
CA LEU A 29 23.65 -8.44 2.18
C LEU A 29 23.39 -9.20 3.49
N LEU A 30 23.73 -8.59 4.62
CA LEU A 30 23.46 -9.18 5.94
C LEU A 30 21.96 -9.32 6.21
N LYS A 31 21.15 -8.30 5.90
CA LYS A 31 19.69 -8.36 6.01
C LYS A 31 19.08 -9.46 5.15
N LYS A 32 19.63 -9.71 3.95
CA LYS A 32 19.18 -10.80 3.07
C LYS A 32 19.55 -12.18 3.62
N ARG A 33 20.72 -12.31 4.24
CA ARG A 33 21.23 -13.59 4.78
C ARG A 33 20.61 -13.96 6.12
N TYR A 34 20.30 -12.95 6.92
CA TYR A 34 19.58 -13.05 8.16
C TYR A 34 18.28 -12.26 7.98
N PRO A 35 17.30 -12.80 7.23
CA PRO A 35 15.97 -12.23 7.30
C PRO A 35 15.62 -12.28 8.78
N GLN A 36 15.53 -11.11 9.42
CA GLN A 36 14.81 -11.09 10.66
C GLN A 36 13.46 -11.68 10.27
N ALA A 37 13.04 -12.73 10.97
CA ALA A 37 11.64 -12.83 11.27
C ALA A 37 11.35 -11.54 12.02
N GLU A 38 11.15 -10.44 11.27
CA GLU A 38 10.25 -9.41 11.68
C GLU A 38 9.10 -10.22 12.21
N SER A 39 8.94 -10.15 13.54
CA SER A 39 7.69 -10.44 14.18
C SER A 39 6.63 -10.01 13.20
N GLU A 40 6.09 -11.01 12.50
CA GLU A 40 4.91 -10.88 11.70
C GLU A 40 3.95 -10.31 12.72
N ASN A 41 3.79 -8.98 12.70
CA ASN A 41 2.50 -8.44 12.96
C ASN A 41 1.66 -9.20 11.97
N HIS A 42 1.06 -10.29 12.45
CA HIS A 42 -0.14 -10.90 11.94
C HIS A 42 -1.26 -9.85 12.02
N SER A 43 -1.04 -8.62 11.51
CA SER A 43 -2.05 -8.00 10.70
C SER A 43 -2.13 -8.93 9.50
N GLN A 44 -3.03 -9.90 9.59
CA GLN A 44 -3.51 -10.70 8.46
C GLN A 44 -3.48 -9.79 7.26
N GLU A 45 -2.57 -10.03 6.32
CA GLU A 45 -2.46 -9.22 5.13
C GLU A 45 -3.81 -9.33 4.45
N LYS A 46 -4.63 -8.28 4.60
CA LYS A 46 -5.92 -8.24 3.94
C LYS A 46 -5.67 -8.53 2.48
N SER A 47 -6.35 -9.53 1.95
CA SER A 47 -6.25 -9.89 0.56
C SER A 47 -6.48 -8.63 -0.29
N LEU A 48 -5.91 -8.60 -1.50
CA LEU A 48 -6.17 -7.47 -2.42
C LEU A 48 -7.66 -7.21 -2.58
N TYR A 49 -8.48 -8.27 -2.54
CA TYR A 49 -9.93 -8.20 -2.54
C TYR A 49 -10.48 -7.41 -1.35
N GLU A 50 -10.10 -7.75 -0.12
CA GLU A 50 -10.54 -7.04 1.10
C GLU A 50 -10.09 -5.57 1.10
N LYS A 51 -8.88 -5.29 0.58
CA LYS A 51 -8.41 -3.90 0.42
C LYS A 51 -9.28 -3.12 -0.57
N PHE A 52 -9.72 -3.76 -1.65
CA PHE A 52 -10.57 -3.11 -2.66
C PHE A 52 -12.04 -3.00 -2.23
N ASP A 53 -12.53 -3.93 -1.42
CA ASP A 53 -13.86 -3.88 -0.81
C ASP A 53 -13.96 -2.74 0.22
N GLU A 54 -12.96 -2.59 1.10
CA GLU A 54 -12.94 -1.53 2.13
C GLU A 54 -12.91 -0.10 1.58
N ILE A 55 -12.24 0.11 0.44
CA ILE A 55 -12.22 1.42 -0.23
C ILE A 55 -13.46 1.65 -1.12
N GLY A 56 -14.41 0.70 -1.14
CA GLY A 56 -15.63 0.77 -1.93
C GLY A 56 -15.40 0.67 -3.44
N LEU A 57 -14.25 0.15 -3.88
CA LEU A 57 -13.93 -0.05 -5.30
C LEU A 57 -14.66 -1.27 -5.86
N ILE A 58 -14.79 -2.32 -5.06
CA ILE A 58 -15.57 -3.52 -5.37
C ILE A 58 -16.97 -3.32 -4.80
N GLY A 59 -18.03 -3.64 -5.56
CA GLY A 59 -19.41 -3.55 -5.06
C GLY A 59 -20.17 -2.24 -5.34
N CYS A 60 -19.54 -1.24 -5.98
CA CYS A 60 -20.26 -0.04 -6.47
C CYS A 60 -21.26 -0.30 -7.60
N CYS A 61 -21.31 -1.53 -8.13
CA CYS A 61 -22.36 -1.96 -9.04
C CYS A 61 -23.47 -2.62 -8.23
N SER A 62 -24.36 -1.82 -7.64
CA SER A 62 -25.68 -2.33 -7.27
C SER A 62 -26.35 -2.78 -8.56
N VAL A 63 -26.52 -4.09 -8.72
CA VAL A 63 -27.33 -4.62 -9.82
C VAL A 63 -28.76 -4.30 -9.44
N ASP A 64 -29.28 -3.18 -9.94
CA ASP A 64 -30.72 -3.05 -10.06
C ASP A 64 -31.17 -4.23 -10.93
N GLU A 65 -31.96 -5.14 -10.36
CA GLU A 65 -32.37 -6.39 -11.01
C GLU A 65 -33.12 -6.08 -12.32
N ASP A 66 -33.76 -4.91 -12.35
CA ASP A 66 -34.42 -4.34 -13.51
C ASP A 66 -33.56 -3.34 -14.31
N LEU A 67 -32.29 -3.10 -13.98
CA LEU A 67 -31.47 -2.12 -14.72
C LEU A 67 -31.37 -2.52 -16.19
N SER A 68 -31.19 -3.81 -16.48
CA SER A 68 -31.12 -4.31 -17.86
C SER A 68 -32.38 -3.99 -18.68
N THR A 69 -33.55 -3.97 -18.04
CA THR A 69 -34.86 -3.77 -18.69
C THR A 69 -35.36 -2.32 -18.62
N THR A 70 -35.02 -1.60 -17.54
CA THR A 70 -35.51 -0.26 -17.22
C THR A 70 -34.46 0.84 -17.38
N TYR A 71 -33.22 0.51 -17.81
CA TYR A 71 -32.12 1.48 -18.02
C TYR A 71 -32.54 2.71 -18.83
N LYS A 72 -33.39 2.52 -19.85
CA LYS A 72 -33.89 3.63 -20.68
C LYS A 72 -34.77 4.59 -19.89
N GLU A 73 -35.68 4.09 -19.06
CA GLU A 73 -36.53 4.94 -18.21
C GLU A 73 -35.71 5.65 -17.14
N VAL A 74 -34.79 4.92 -16.48
CA VAL A 74 -33.88 5.48 -15.48
C VAL A 74 -33.05 6.60 -16.09
N LEU A 75 -32.41 6.40 -17.25
CA LEU A 75 -31.65 7.47 -17.93
C LEU A 75 -32.52 8.68 -18.26
N SER A 76 -33.73 8.45 -18.78
CA SER A 76 -34.65 9.52 -19.19
C SER A 76 -35.06 10.39 -18.01
N ASN A 77 -35.44 9.75 -16.89
CA ASN A 77 -35.84 10.43 -15.65
C ASN A 77 -34.66 11.10 -14.94
N THR A 78 -33.47 10.48 -14.98
CA THR A 78 -32.28 11.05 -14.34
C THR A 78 -31.74 12.25 -15.12
N LEU A 79 -31.77 12.21 -16.45
CA LEU A 79 -31.34 13.33 -17.30
C LEU A 79 -32.27 14.53 -17.14
N THR A 80 -33.57 14.31 -17.16
CA THR A 80 -34.56 15.36 -16.89
C THR A 80 -34.39 15.90 -15.47
N THR A 81 -34.38 15.07 -14.43
CA THR A 81 -34.27 15.58 -13.05
C THR A 81 -32.94 16.32 -12.78
N LYS A 82 -31.83 15.94 -13.42
CA LYS A 82 -30.50 16.51 -13.17
C LYS A 82 -30.21 17.78 -13.97
N TYR A 83 -30.76 17.89 -15.18
CA TYR A 83 -30.48 19.01 -16.10
C TYR A 83 -31.70 19.89 -16.40
N ASP A 84 -32.92 19.42 -16.12
CA ASP A 84 -34.18 20.16 -16.25
C ASP A 84 -34.54 20.83 -14.91
N ARG A 85 -33.56 21.49 -14.29
CA ARG A 85 -33.81 22.51 -13.27
C ARG A 85 -33.93 23.85 -13.99
N SER A 86 -35.12 24.10 -14.53
CA SER A 86 -35.56 25.46 -14.92
C SER A 86 -35.64 26.39 -13.72
#